data_AF-A0A497XNW1-F1
#
_entry.id   AF-A0A497XNW1-F1
#
_cell.length_a   1.000
_cell.length_b   1.000
_cell.length_c   1.000
_cell.angle_alpha   90.00
_cell.angle_beta   90.00
_cell.angle_gamma   90.00
#
_symmetry.space_group_name_H-M   'P 1'
#
loop_
_entity.id
_entity.type
_entity.pdbx_description
1 polymer ?
#
loop_
_entity_poly.entity_id
_entity_poly.type
_entity_poly.pdbx_seq_one_letter_code
_entity_poly.pdbx_strand_id
1 'polypeptide(L)'
;MKVSDYIKEGLKNFVEGEAEGKQGAYSEGVHKVTVFVKFKDGKVVDCKFNSTKRCKKLLAITDYMCELLKETGNPPTVEELLSKFPEEKEKEKMENRAKIALNALKNALS
;
A
#
# COMPACT_ATOMS: atom_id res chain seq x y z
N MET A 1 -12.06 4.56 -10.90
CA MET A 1 -12.48 5.42 -9.77
C MET A 1 -11.42 6.46 -9.45
N LYS A 2 -11.81 7.52 -8.73
CA LYS A 2 -10.87 8.51 -8.17
C LYS A 2 -10.36 8.09 -6.80
N VAL A 3 -9.19 8.61 -6.40
CA VAL A 3 -8.63 8.37 -5.06
C VAL A 3 -9.58 8.84 -3.96
N SER A 4 -10.24 9.98 -4.15
CA SER A 4 -11.17 10.53 -3.17
C SER A 4 -12.34 9.60 -2.86
N ASP A 5 -12.80 8.85 -3.85
CA ASP A 5 -13.96 7.97 -3.68
C ASP A 5 -13.55 6.67 -3.01
N TYR A 6 -12.37 6.13 -3.36
CA TYR A 6 -11.77 5.00 -2.65
C TYR A 6 -11.58 5.28 -1.16
N ILE A 7 -11.06 6.47 -0.80
CA ILE A 7 -10.90 6.85 0.62
C ILE A 7 -12.25 6.94 1.36
N LYS A 8 -13.35 7.30 0.68
CA LYS A 8 -14.69 7.36 1.30
C LYS A 8 -15.25 5.98 1.61
N GLU A 9 -14.87 4.96 0.84
CA GLU A 9 -15.24 3.57 1.09
C GLU A 9 -14.57 3.00 2.35
N GLY A 10 -13.51 3.66 2.83
CA GLY A 10 -12.75 3.28 4.00
C GLY A 10 -11.52 2.44 3.66
N LEU A 11 -10.47 2.59 4.47
CA LEU A 11 -9.20 1.88 4.31
C LEU A 11 -9.22 0.59 5.13
N LYS A 12 -9.33 -0.56 4.49
CA LYS A 12 -9.54 -1.85 5.18
C LYS A 12 -8.25 -2.42 5.81
N ASN A 13 -7.10 -1.99 5.30
CA ASN A 13 -5.79 -2.49 5.67
C ASN A 13 -4.98 -1.48 6.48
N PHE A 14 -5.51 -0.27 6.67
CA PHE A 14 -4.89 0.73 7.52
C PHE A 14 -5.04 0.38 9.00
N VAL A 15 -3.96 0.54 9.75
CA VAL A 15 -3.92 0.42 11.21
C VAL A 15 -3.31 1.68 11.82
N GLU A 16 -3.77 2.11 12.99
CA GLU A 16 -3.26 3.32 13.64
C GLU A 16 -1.88 3.10 14.31
N GLY A 17 -1.55 1.86 14.64
CA GLY A 17 -0.30 1.48 15.30
C GLY A 17 0.45 0.39 14.53
N GLU A 18 1.12 -0.48 15.26
CA GLU A 18 1.76 -1.65 14.67
C GLU A 18 0.75 -2.78 14.41
N ALA A 19 1.11 -3.67 13.50
CA ALA A 19 0.38 -4.91 13.24
C ALA A 19 1.36 -6.09 13.26
N GLU A 20 0.84 -7.30 13.42
CA GLU A 20 1.64 -8.52 13.40
C GLU A 20 2.26 -8.78 12.02
N GLY A 21 3.44 -9.42 12.03
CA GLY A 21 4.12 -9.88 10.82
C GLY A 21 5.48 -9.22 10.59
N LYS A 22 6.08 -9.50 9.43
CA LYS A 22 7.31 -8.83 9.01
C LYS A 22 7.01 -7.38 8.68
N GLN A 23 7.85 -6.48 9.17
CA GLN A 23 7.69 -5.04 8.97
C GLN A 23 8.69 -4.51 7.94
N GLY A 24 8.19 -3.67 7.03
CA GLY A 24 9.02 -2.91 6.10
C GLY A 24 8.57 -1.45 6.05
N ALA A 25 9.51 -0.53 6.22
CA ALA A 25 9.25 0.90 6.13
C ALA A 25 10.02 1.51 4.97
N TYR A 26 9.43 2.52 4.34
CA TYR A 26 10.11 3.35 3.36
C TYR A 26 9.67 4.80 3.49
N SER A 27 10.60 5.72 3.25
CA SER A 27 10.36 7.16 3.30
C SER A 27 11.03 7.88 2.14
N GLU A 28 10.28 8.78 1.51
CA GLU A 28 10.78 9.65 0.44
C GLU A 28 10.21 11.07 0.64
N GLY A 29 11.11 12.02 0.87
CA GLY A 29 10.75 13.41 1.21
C GLY A 29 9.82 13.45 2.42
N VAL A 30 8.59 13.94 2.22
CA VAL A 30 7.60 14.05 3.30
C VAL A 30 6.80 12.76 3.52
N HIS A 31 6.84 11.80 2.60
CA HIS A 31 6.02 10.59 2.63
C HIS A 31 6.74 9.48 3.36
N LYS A 32 6.04 8.80 4.27
CA LYS A 32 6.54 7.61 4.97
C LYS A 32 5.40 6.62 5.15
N VAL A 33 5.66 5.36 4.82
CA VAL A 33 4.71 4.25 4.97
C VAL A 33 5.42 3.06 5.59
N THR A 34 4.69 2.33 6.41
CA THR A 34 5.15 1.07 7.01
C THR A 34 4.13 0.00 6.70
N VAL A 35 4.60 -1.12 6.18
CA VAL A 35 3.81 -2.27 5.77
C VAL A 35 4.16 -3.44 6.69
N PHE A 36 3.14 -4.21 7.06
CA PHE A 36 3.22 -5.38 7.92
C PHE A 36 2.66 -6.56 7.13
N VAL A 37 3.48 -7.59 6.89
CA VAL A 37 3.10 -8.78 6.11
C VAL A 37 3.13 -10.00 7.01
N LYS A 38 1.97 -10.64 7.20
CA LYS A 38 1.84 -11.87 7.98
C LYS A 38 1.89 -13.07 7.05
N PHE A 39 2.73 -14.04 7.40
CA PHE A 39 2.88 -15.29 6.68
C PHE A 39 2.34 -16.47 7.49
N LYS A 40 1.80 -17.46 6.79
CA LYS A 40 1.49 -18.79 7.34
C LYS A 40 1.87 -19.83 6.30
N ASP A 41 2.69 -20.80 6.70
CA ASP A 41 3.15 -21.89 5.83
C ASP A 41 3.77 -21.39 4.50
N GLY A 42 4.56 -20.31 4.58
CA GLY A 42 5.22 -19.69 3.43
C GLY A 42 4.32 -18.84 2.53
N LYS A 43 3.03 -18.69 2.85
CA LYS A 43 2.07 -17.87 2.09
C LYS A 43 1.68 -16.61 2.84
N VAL A 44 1.45 -15.52 2.11
CA VAL A 44 0.88 -14.30 2.69
C VAL A 44 -0.57 -14.58 3.10
N VAL A 45 -0.90 -14.30 4.36
CA VAL A 45 -2.27 -14.44 4.90
C VAL A 45 -2.88 -13.12 5.34
N ASP A 46 -2.07 -12.12 5.66
CA ASP A 46 -2.55 -10.77 5.92
C ASP A 46 -1.49 -9.74 5.53
N CYS A 47 -1.94 -8.54 5.21
CA CYS A 47 -1.13 -7.39 4.89
C CYS A 47 -1.83 -6.14 5.39
N LYS A 48 -1.15 -5.42 6.28
CA LYS A 48 -1.63 -4.19 6.90
C LYS A 48 -0.60 -3.08 6.71
N PHE A 49 -1.00 -1.84 6.90
CA PHE A 49 -0.08 -0.71 6.80
C PHE A 49 -0.46 0.42 7.74
N ASN A 50 0.52 1.26 8.06
CA ASN A 50 0.31 2.57 8.66
C ASN A 50 1.12 3.63 7.92
N SER A 51 0.83 4.91 8.21
CA SER A 51 1.57 6.03 7.63
C SER A 51 1.59 7.21 8.59
N THR A 52 2.76 7.83 8.73
CA THR A 52 2.96 8.99 9.62
C THR A 52 2.33 10.30 9.09
N LYS A 53 1.93 10.35 7.81
CA LYS A 53 1.24 11.53 7.23
C LYS A 53 0.06 11.10 6.34
N ARG A 54 -1.06 11.84 6.40
CA ARG A 54 -2.29 11.52 5.66
C ARG A 54 -2.25 11.98 4.20
N CYS A 55 -1.33 11.44 3.39
CA CYS A 55 -1.39 11.64 1.94
C CYS A 55 -2.43 10.70 1.33
N LYS A 56 -3.61 11.22 0.93
CA LYS A 56 -4.73 10.40 0.40
C LYS A 56 -4.32 9.45 -0.73
N LYS A 57 -3.45 9.90 -1.64
CA LYS A 57 -2.92 9.08 -2.73
C LYS A 57 -2.09 7.90 -2.23
N LEU A 58 -1.19 8.17 -1.28
CA LEU A 58 -0.37 7.12 -0.67
C LEU A 58 -1.25 6.13 0.09
N LEU A 59 -2.19 6.62 0.89
CA LEU A 59 -3.12 5.78 1.64
C LEU A 59 -3.92 4.84 0.72
N ALA A 60 -4.55 5.38 -0.33
CA ALA A 60 -5.35 4.59 -1.26
C ALA A 60 -4.51 3.55 -2.02
N ILE A 61 -3.32 3.94 -2.49
CA ILE A 61 -2.41 3.03 -3.18
C ILE A 61 -1.91 1.92 -2.26
N THR A 62 -1.49 2.24 -1.04
CA THR A 62 -0.97 1.24 -0.11
C THR A 62 -2.08 0.30 0.35
N ASP A 63 -3.29 0.79 0.59
CA ASP A 63 -4.43 -0.05 0.96
C ASP A 63 -4.76 -1.05 -0.14
N TYR A 64 -4.84 -0.59 -1.40
CA TYR A 64 -5.10 -1.46 -2.54
C TYR A 64 -3.95 -2.44 -2.82
N MET A 65 -2.70 -2.02 -2.60
CA MET A 65 -1.54 -2.90 -2.66
C MET A 65 -1.65 -4.04 -1.64
N CYS A 66 -2.08 -3.75 -0.42
CA CYS A 66 -2.33 -4.77 0.60
C CYS A 66 -3.48 -5.72 0.18
N GLU A 67 -4.54 -5.22 -0.47
CA GLU A 67 -5.60 -6.06 -1.03
C GLU A 67 -5.04 -7.01 -2.09
N LEU A 68 -4.34 -6.49 -3.11
CA LEU A 68 -3.76 -7.31 -4.19
C LEU A 68 -2.76 -8.34 -3.68
N LEU A 69 -1.89 -7.96 -2.73
CA LEU A 69 -0.92 -8.91 -2.16
C LEU A 69 -1.62 -10.08 -1.47
N LYS A 70 -2.73 -9.84 -0.78
CA LYS A 70 -3.51 -10.90 -0.11
C LYS A 70 -4.27 -11.78 -1.11
N GLU A 71 -4.80 -11.20 -2.18
CA GLU A 71 -5.53 -11.92 -3.21
C GLU A 71 -4.62 -12.80 -4.06
N THR A 72 -3.45 -12.27 -4.44
CA THR A 72 -2.55 -12.92 -5.39
C THR A 72 -1.40 -13.67 -4.72
N GLY A 73 -1.07 -13.32 -3.48
CA GLY A 73 0.15 -13.79 -2.80
C GLY A 73 1.45 -13.19 -3.34
N ASN A 74 1.39 -12.31 -4.34
CA ASN A 74 2.56 -11.77 -5.04
C ASN A 74 2.61 -10.23 -4.94
N PRO A 75 3.81 -9.63 -4.89
CA PRO A 75 3.95 -8.17 -4.94
C PRO A 75 3.37 -7.62 -6.25
N PRO A 76 2.41 -6.69 -6.21
CA PRO A 76 1.84 -6.13 -7.44
C PRO A 76 2.83 -5.21 -8.14
N THR A 77 2.60 -4.98 -9.43
CA THR A 77 3.30 -4.00 -10.23
C THR A 77 2.68 -2.60 -10.06
N VAL A 78 3.41 -1.58 -10.49
CA VAL A 78 2.90 -0.19 -10.52
C VAL A 78 1.66 -0.10 -11.41
N GLU A 79 1.65 -0.76 -12.57
CA GLU A 79 0.54 -0.72 -13.52
C GLU A 79 -0.74 -1.32 -12.93
N GLU A 80 -0.63 -2.46 -12.23
CA GLU A 80 -1.76 -3.07 -11.52
C GLU A 80 -2.34 -2.13 -10.47
N LEU A 81 -1.49 -1.43 -9.70
CA LEU A 81 -1.94 -0.45 -8.70
C LEU A 81 -2.64 0.76 -9.34
N LEU A 82 -2.10 1.28 -10.44
CA LEU A 82 -2.66 2.43 -11.14
C LEU A 82 -3.97 2.09 -11.88
N SER A 83 -4.15 0.84 -12.30
CA SER A 83 -5.36 0.37 -12.99
C SER A 83 -6.64 0.58 -12.17
N LYS A 84 -6.53 0.63 -10.83
CA LYS A 84 -7.65 0.92 -9.93
C LYS A 84 -8.11 2.37 -9.98
N PHE A 85 -7.21 3.30 -10.32
CA PHE A 85 -7.46 4.75 -10.26
C PHE A 85 -7.42 5.46 -11.63
N PRO A 86 -8.14 4.98 -12.67
CA PRO A 86 -8.04 5.52 -14.03
C PRO A 86 -8.54 6.96 -14.16
N GLU A 87 -9.35 7.45 -13.21
CA GLU A 87 -9.92 8.80 -13.22
C GLU A 87 -9.02 9.83 -12.51
N GLU A 88 -7.91 9.40 -11.91
CA GLU A 88 -6.98 10.30 -11.23
C GLU A 88 -6.10 11.02 -12.25
N LYS A 89 -6.15 12.36 -12.25
CA LYS A 89 -5.42 13.18 -13.24
C LYS A 89 -3.92 13.25 -12.96
N GLU A 90 -3.52 13.23 -11.70
CA GLU A 90 -2.12 13.39 -11.28
C GLU A 90 -1.35 12.06 -11.36
N LYS A 91 -1.20 11.51 -12.57
CA LYS A 91 -0.62 10.17 -12.80
C LYS A 91 0.81 10.02 -12.28
N GLU A 92 1.69 10.99 -12.55
CA GLU A 92 3.08 10.97 -12.08
C GLU A 92 3.15 10.93 -10.54
N LYS A 93 2.25 11.65 -9.87
CA LYS A 93 2.17 11.60 -8.41
C LYS A 93 1.75 10.22 -7.96
N MET A 94 0.72 9.63 -8.58
CA MET A 94 0.26 8.27 -8.25
C MET A 94 1.38 7.25 -8.44
N GLU A 95 2.11 7.30 -9.55
CA GLU A 95 3.24 6.42 -9.83
C GLU A 95 4.32 6.52 -8.74
N ASN A 96 4.69 7.74 -8.35
CA ASN A 96 5.63 7.96 -7.26
C ASN A 96 5.13 7.34 -5.93
N ARG A 97 3.83 7.44 -5.61
CA ARG A 97 3.27 6.84 -4.38
C ARG A 97 3.22 5.31 -4.46
N ALA A 98 2.98 4.75 -5.63
CA ALA A 98 3.11 3.31 -5.88
C ALA A 98 4.53 2.82 -5.63
N LYS A 99 5.54 3.53 -6.16
CA LYS A 99 6.95 3.20 -5.92
C LYS A 99 7.32 3.24 -4.43
N ILE A 100 6.87 4.27 -3.71
CA ILE A 100 7.08 4.38 -2.25
C ILE A 100 6.47 3.18 -1.51
N ALA A 101 5.20 2.83 -1.82
CA ALA A 101 4.52 1.70 -1.20
C ALA A 101 5.21 0.36 -1.52
N LEU A 102 5.60 0.14 -2.77
CA LEU A 102 6.27 -1.08 -3.21
C LEU A 102 7.66 -1.24 -2.60
N ASN A 103 8.42 -0.15 -2.41
CA ASN A 103 9.69 -0.21 -1.70
C ASN A 103 9.51 -0.58 -0.23
N ALA A 104 8.48 -0.06 0.45
CA ALA A 104 8.16 -0.48 1.81
C ALA A 104 7.77 -1.96 1.88
N LEU A 105 6.96 -2.43 0.92
CA LEU A 105 6.62 -3.85 0.80
C LEU A 105 7.87 -4.70 0.56
N LYS A 106 8.74 -4.33 -0.37
CA LYS A 106 10.00 -5.03 -0.63
C LYS A 106 10.83 -5.16 0.64
N ASN A 107 10.94 -4.09 1.43
CA ASN A 107 11.65 -4.11 2.71
C ASN A 107 11.01 -5.07 3.73
N ALA A 108 9.69 -5.28 3.69
CA ALA A 108 8.99 -6.23 4.55
C ALA A 108 9.18 -7.69 4.10
N LEU A 109 9.41 -7.91 2.80
CA LEU A 109 9.54 -9.24 2.21
C LEU A 109 10.98 -9.77 2.23
N SER A 110 11.97 -8.88 2.33
CA SER A 110 13.38 -9.24 2.57
C SER A 110 13.58 -10.06 3.86
#